data_AF-A0A7T5R6Q2-F1
#
_entry.id   AF-A0A7T5R6Q2-F1
#
_cell.length_a   1.000
_cell.length_b   1.000
_cell.length_c   1.000
_cell.angle_alpha   90.00
_cell.angle_beta   90.00
_cell.angle_gamma   90.00
#
_symmetry.space_group_name_H-M   'P 1'
#
loop_
_entity.id
_entity.type
_entity.pdbx_description
1 polymer ?
#
loop_
_entity_poly.entity_id
_entity_poly.type
_entity_poly.pdbx_seq_one_letter_code
_entity_poly.pdbx_strand_id
1 'polypeptide(L)'
;MEEKIETIMKELSLIKGLSNPILIPNKDKKELIKKEHQNNLGVLEALKKDVTLLVTHNYNFKVVEEKVYIEKEGQIFFISMPFPEIKAKDAISSSPTEDFHKFLVKKYRLKLSPEDATLLIGFNL
;
A
#
# COMPACT_ATOMS: atom_id res chain seq x y z
N MET A 1 -15.09 4.52 14.23
CA MET A 1 -14.34 4.29 12.98
C MET A 1 -12.86 4.54 13.20
N GLU A 2 -12.49 5.71 13.75
CA GLU A 2 -11.11 6.07 14.09
C GLU A 2 -10.43 5.06 15.04
N GLU A 3 -11.10 4.66 16.14
CA GLU A 3 -10.57 3.66 17.09
C GLU A 3 -10.20 2.32 16.41
N LYS A 4 -10.98 1.87 15.42
CA LYS A 4 -10.67 0.63 14.68
C LYS A 4 -9.42 0.80 13.81
N ILE A 5 -9.28 1.96 13.16
CA ILE A 5 -8.11 2.28 12.32
C ILE A 5 -6.86 2.34 13.20
N GLU A 6 -6.94 2.99 14.36
CA GLU A 6 -5.82 3.08 15.30
C GLU A 6 -5.37 1.70 15.79
N THR A 7 -6.31 0.82 16.12
CA THR A 7 -6.00 -0.57 16.50
C THR A 7 -5.28 -1.30 15.36
N ILE A 8 -5.78 -1.20 14.13
CA ILE A 8 -5.14 -1.81 12.95
C ILE A 8 -3.72 -1.26 12.75
N MET A 9 -3.52 0.06 12.87
CA MET A 9 -2.20 0.68 12.74
C MET A 9 -1.22 0.21 13.83
N LYS A 10 -1.70 -0.01 15.05
CA LYS A 10 -0.90 -0.60 16.14
C LYS A 10 -0.53 -2.05 15.82
N GLU A 11 -1.47 -2.85 15.35
CA GLU A 11 -1.22 -4.25 14.94
C GLU A 11 -0.19 -4.33 13.81
N LEU A 12 -0.30 -3.48 12.78
CA LEU A 12 0.67 -3.40 11.68
C LEU A 12 2.08 -3.06 12.18
N SER A 13 2.19 -2.19 13.18
CA SER A 13 3.48 -1.81 13.77
C SER A 13 4.16 -2.95 14.54
N LEU A 14 3.43 -4.03 14.84
CA LEU A 14 3.98 -5.23 15.48
C LEU A 14 4.45 -6.28 14.45
N ILE A 15 4.15 -6.09 13.17
CA ILE A 15 4.55 -7.02 12.11
C ILE A 15 6.01 -6.78 11.76
N LYS A 16 6.82 -7.85 11.86
CA LYS A 16 8.24 -7.79 11.53
C LYS A 16 8.45 -7.31 10.09
N GLY A 17 9.29 -6.30 9.95
CA GLY A 17 9.64 -5.73 8.65
C GLY A 17 8.66 -4.68 8.13
N LEU A 18 7.56 -4.38 8.83
CA LEU A 18 6.69 -3.23 8.54
C LEU A 18 6.94 -2.08 9.51
N SER A 19 6.84 -0.86 8.99
CA SER A 19 7.04 0.38 9.73
C SER A 19 6.15 1.50 9.20
N ASN A 20 6.09 2.62 9.94
CA ASN A 20 5.50 3.88 9.50
C ASN A 20 4.05 3.79 8.97
N PRO A 21 3.11 3.15 9.69
CA PRO A 21 1.72 3.20 9.27
C PRO A 21 1.21 4.65 9.29
N ILE A 22 0.73 5.12 8.16
CA ILE A 22 0.16 6.45 7.96
C ILE A 22 -1.19 6.30 7.29
N LEU A 23 -2.22 6.91 7.87
CA LEU A 23 -3.53 7.01 7.22
C LEU A 23 -3.47 8.01 6.06
N ILE A 24 -3.82 7.58 4.85
CA ILE A 24 -3.94 8.46 3.69
C ILE A 24 -5.31 9.19 3.75
N PRO A 25 -5.33 10.53 3.90
CA PRO A 25 -6.58 11.27 3.92
C PRO A 25 -7.34 11.18 2.60
N ASN A 26 -8.67 11.18 2.64
CA ASN A 26 -9.51 11.13 1.44
C ASN A 26 -9.23 12.26 0.43
N LYS A 27 -8.81 13.45 0.92
CA LYS A 27 -8.39 14.57 0.07
C LYS A 27 -7.15 14.23 -0.77
N ASP A 28 -6.22 13.45 -0.22
CA ASP A 28 -4.98 13.07 -0.88
C ASP A 28 -5.23 11.94 -1.88
N LYS A 29 -6.13 10.99 -1.57
CA LYS A 29 -6.44 9.84 -2.45
C LYS A 29 -6.75 10.26 -3.89
N LYS A 30 -7.50 11.35 -4.11
CA LYS A 30 -7.83 11.85 -5.45
C LYS A 30 -6.61 12.31 -6.24
N GLU A 31 -5.65 12.94 -5.58
CA GLU A 31 -4.38 13.37 -6.18
C GLU A 31 -3.49 12.15 -6.48
N LEU A 32 -3.41 11.22 -5.53
CA LEU A 32 -2.65 9.98 -5.64
C LEU A 32 -3.11 9.12 -6.82
N ILE A 33 -4.42 8.95 -7.00
CA ILE A 33 -5.00 8.20 -8.13
C ILE A 33 -4.61 8.82 -9.48
N LYS A 34 -4.55 10.15 -9.58
CA LYS A 34 -4.18 10.82 -10.84
C LYS A 34 -2.69 10.70 -11.17
N LYS A 35 -1.85 10.46 -10.17
CA LYS A 35 -0.40 10.44 -10.32
C LYS A 35 0.17 9.04 -10.55
N GLU A 36 -0.51 8.00 -10.04
CA GLU A 36 -0.07 6.62 -10.24
C GLU A 36 -0.28 6.16 -11.68
N HIS A 37 0.59 5.25 -12.12
CA HIS A 37 0.53 4.63 -13.44
C HIS A 37 -0.77 3.85 -13.63
N GLN A 38 -1.44 4.02 -14.78
CA GLN A 38 -2.74 3.38 -15.04
C GLN A 38 -2.67 1.84 -15.00
N ASN A 39 -1.50 1.27 -15.32
CA ASN A 39 -1.29 -0.17 -15.25
C ASN A 39 -0.98 -0.71 -13.84
N ASN A 40 -0.83 0.14 -12.82
CA ASN A 40 -0.73 -0.30 -11.43
C ASN A 40 -2.12 -0.43 -10.81
N LEU A 41 -2.88 -1.43 -11.30
CA LEU A 41 -4.26 -1.67 -10.91
C LEU A 41 -4.38 -1.91 -9.40
N GLY A 42 -3.40 -2.58 -8.79
CA GLY A 42 -3.39 -2.88 -7.37
C GLY A 42 -3.35 -1.63 -6.49
N VAL A 43 -2.49 -0.65 -6.80
CA VAL A 43 -2.42 0.61 -6.05
C VAL A 43 -3.69 1.44 -6.26
N LEU A 44 -4.18 1.50 -7.50
CA LEU A 44 -5.41 2.22 -7.81
C LEU A 44 -6.61 1.61 -7.08
N GLU A 45 -6.66 0.29 -6.93
CA GLU A 45 -7.69 -0.40 -6.15
C GLU A 45 -7.55 -0.08 -4.65
N ALA A 46 -6.34 -0.17 -4.10
CA ALA A 46 -6.08 0.12 -2.68
C ALA A 46 -6.48 1.56 -2.30
N LEU A 47 -6.24 2.53 -3.18
CA LEU A 47 -6.63 3.93 -3.01
C LEU A 47 -8.15 4.17 -3.10
N LYS A 48 -8.92 3.25 -3.68
CA LYS A 48 -10.38 3.34 -3.79
C LYS A 48 -11.12 2.77 -2.58
N LYS A 49 -10.44 2.01 -1.72
CA LYS A 49 -11.03 1.46 -0.49
C LYS A 49 -11.36 2.57 0.51
N ASP A 50 -12.26 2.28 1.45
CA ASP A 50 -12.70 3.25 2.47
C ASP A 50 -11.51 3.78 3.28
N VAL A 51 -10.64 2.86 3.70
CA VAL A 51 -9.40 3.16 4.41
C VAL A 51 -8.21 2.73 3.55
N THR A 52 -7.22 3.62 3.45
CA THR A 52 -5.94 3.31 2.82
C THR A 52 -4.83 3.73 3.76
N LEU A 53 -3.96 2.79 4.11
CA LEU A 53 -2.77 3.01 4.89
C LEU A 53 -1.55 2.96 3.97
N LEU A 54 -0.62 3.89 4.17
CA LEU A 54 0.73 3.81 3.68
C LEU A 54 1.59 3.18 4.77
N VAL A 55 2.36 2.15 4.42
CA VAL A 55 3.38 1.58 5.29
C VAL A 55 4.71 1.54 4.53
N THR A 56 5.79 1.29 5.25
CA THR A 56 7.10 0.99 4.67
C THR A 56 7.49 -0.42 5.06
N HIS A 57 8.18 -1.14 4.18
CA HIS A 57 8.63 -2.50 4.44
C HIS A 57 10.07 -2.71 3.98
N ASN A 58 10.78 -3.65 4.61
CA ASN A 58 12.12 -4.08 4.18
C ASN A 58 12.15 -5.58 3.87
N TYR A 59 13.35 -6.11 3.61
CA TYR A 59 13.57 -7.52 3.29
C TYR A 59 13.12 -8.52 4.38
N ASN A 60 12.89 -8.07 5.62
CA ASN A 60 12.34 -8.93 6.67
C ASN A 60 10.83 -9.07 6.57
N PHE A 61 10.16 -8.24 5.76
CA PHE A 61 8.76 -8.40 5.46
C PHE A 61 8.60 -9.44 4.37
N LYS A 62 7.70 -10.40 4.61
CA LYS A 62 7.37 -11.61 3.84
C LYS A 62 7.86 -11.66 2.38
N VAL A 63 8.29 -12.85 1.97
CA VAL A 63 8.50 -13.16 0.55
C VAL A 63 7.14 -13.41 -0.10
N VAL A 64 6.84 -12.69 -1.17
CA VAL A 64 5.64 -12.95 -1.99
C VAL A 64 6.02 -13.99 -3.03
N GLU A 65 5.49 -15.21 -2.90
CA GLU A 65 5.72 -16.31 -3.85
C GLU A 65 4.78 -16.24 -5.07
N GLU A 66 3.75 -15.39 -4.99
CA GLU A 66 2.72 -15.26 -6.01
C GLU A 66 3.08 -14.22 -7.08
N LYS A 67 2.54 -14.42 -8.28
CA LYS A 67 2.74 -13.50 -9.40
C LYS A 67 1.97 -12.20 -9.14
N VAL A 68 2.70 -11.10 -8.93
CA VAL A 68 2.15 -9.77 -8.66
C VAL A 68 1.73 -8.99 -9.92
N TYR A 69 1.70 -9.63 -11.08
CA TYR A 69 1.33 -9.00 -12.34
C TYR A 69 0.64 -9.96 -13.30
N ILE A 70 -0.17 -9.38 -14.20
CA ILE A 70 -0.74 -10.07 -15.35
C ILE A 70 -0.23 -9.40 -16.63
N GLU A 71 -0.16 -10.18 -17.71
CA GLU A 71 0.18 -9.66 -19.03
C GLU A 71 -1.05 -9.78 -19.92
N LYS A 72 -1.43 -8.69 -20.58
CA LYS A 72 -2.56 -8.65 -21.51
C LYS A 72 -2.19 -7.77 -22.69
N GLU A 73 -2.32 -8.32 -23.90
CA GLU A 73 -2.06 -7.58 -25.16
C GLU A 73 -0.65 -6.93 -25.19
N GLY A 74 0.36 -7.62 -24.63
CA GLY A 74 1.74 -7.12 -24.54
C GLY A 74 1.97 -6.04 -23.49
N GLN A 75 0.97 -5.74 -22.65
CA GLN A 75 1.09 -4.80 -21.53
C GLN A 75 1.12 -5.53 -20.19
N ILE A 76 1.98 -5.06 -19.29
CA ILE A 76 2.08 -5.56 -17.91
C ILE A 76 1.17 -4.72 -17.01
N PHE A 77 0.34 -5.41 -16.23
CA PHE A 77 -0.51 -4.82 -15.20
C PHE A 77 -0.15 -5.39 -13.83
N PHE A 78 0.17 -4.51 -12.87
CA PHE A 78 0.41 -4.90 -11.49
C PHE A 78 -0.91 -5.02 -10.75
N ILE A 79 -1.12 -6.16 -10.09
CA ILE A 79 -2.38 -6.48 -9.41
C ILE A 79 -2.21 -6.35 -7.89
N SER A 80 -3.35 -6.16 -7.21
CA SER A 80 -3.40 -6.19 -5.75
C SER A 80 -3.19 -7.61 -5.24
N MET A 81 -2.61 -7.72 -4.04
CA MET A 81 -2.45 -8.97 -3.32
C MET A 81 -3.30 -8.94 -2.05
N PRO A 82 -3.99 -10.04 -1.68
CA PRO A 82 -4.65 -10.13 -0.38
C PRO A 82 -3.70 -9.79 0.78
N PHE A 83 -4.23 -9.10 1.79
CA PHE A 83 -3.46 -8.71 2.97
C PHE A 83 -4.10 -9.29 4.25
N PRO A 84 -3.92 -10.60 4.49
CA PRO A 84 -4.59 -11.33 5.57
C PRO A 84 -4.20 -10.86 6.98
N GLU A 85 -3.13 -10.08 7.11
CA GLU A 85 -2.69 -9.51 8.37
C GLU A 85 -3.68 -8.47 8.91
N ILE A 86 -4.52 -7.87 8.06
CA ILE A 86 -5.64 -7.02 8.49
C ILE A 86 -6.94 -7.83 8.44
N LYS A 87 -7.58 -8.02 9.60
CA LYS A 87 -8.90 -8.68 9.73
C LYS A 87 -10.07 -7.74 9.39
N ALA A 88 -9.99 -7.08 8.24
CA ALA A 88 -11.03 -6.21 7.70
C ALA A 88 -11.51 -6.71 6.34
N LYS A 89 -12.63 -6.18 5.87
CA LYS A 89 -13.22 -6.60 4.61
C LYS A 89 -12.37 -6.11 3.43
N ASP A 90 -12.16 -6.99 2.45
CA ASP A 90 -11.46 -6.72 1.18
C ASP A 90 -10.06 -6.10 1.39
N ALA A 91 -9.34 -6.56 2.42
CA ALA A 91 -7.99 -6.11 2.73
C ALA A 91 -6.99 -6.56 1.66
N ILE A 92 -6.40 -5.59 0.98
CA ILE A 92 -5.46 -5.79 -0.11
C ILE A 92 -4.23 -4.90 0.07
N SER A 93 -3.13 -5.28 -0.57
CA SER A 93 -1.92 -4.50 -0.64
C SER A 93 -1.36 -4.43 -2.05
N SER A 94 -0.62 -3.37 -2.33
CA SER A 94 0.10 -3.23 -3.60
C SER A 94 1.29 -2.29 -3.45
N SER A 95 2.38 -2.64 -4.10
CA SER A 95 3.56 -1.79 -4.19
C SER A 95 3.35 -0.72 -5.26
N PRO A 96 3.73 0.54 -4.98
CA PRO A 96 3.71 1.61 -5.97
C PRO A 96 4.84 1.46 -6.98
N THR A 97 4.72 2.15 -8.10
CA THR A 97 5.85 2.32 -9.03
C THR A 97 6.97 3.11 -8.36
N GLU A 98 8.21 2.99 -8.85
CA GLU A 98 9.38 3.69 -8.28
C GLU A 98 9.20 5.22 -8.21
N ASP A 99 8.63 5.82 -9.25
CA ASP A 99 8.36 7.26 -9.27
C ASP A 99 7.26 7.67 -8.29
N PHE A 100 6.30 6.77 -8.06
CA PHE A 100 5.24 7.01 -7.09
C PHE A 100 5.71 6.76 -5.65
N HIS A 101 6.57 5.75 -5.43
CA HIS A 101 7.31 5.54 -4.18
C HIS A 101 8.06 6.81 -3.75
N LYS A 102 8.93 7.35 -4.62
CA LYS A 102 9.67 8.60 -4.35
C LYS A 102 8.76 9.77 -4.02
N PHE A 103 7.64 9.85 -4.73
CA PHE A 103 6.65 10.89 -4.47
C PHE A 103 5.98 10.74 -3.10
N LEU A 104 5.57 9.53 -2.70
CA LEU A 104 4.97 9.26 -1.39
C LEU A 104 5.96 9.55 -0.27
N VAL A 105 7.22 9.13 -0.42
CA VAL A 105 8.30 9.42 0.53
C VAL A 105 8.44 10.92 0.76
N LYS A 106 8.45 11.73 -0.31
CA LYS A 106 8.52 13.18 -0.21
C LYS A 106 7.25 13.79 0.40
N LYS A 107 6.06 13.36 -0.04
CA LYS A 107 4.76 13.90 0.40
C LYS A 107 4.54 13.67 1.89
N TYR A 108 4.83 12.46 2.37
CA TYR A 108 4.62 12.06 3.77
C TYR A 108 5.88 12.18 4.64
N ARG A 109 6.97 12.75 4.10
CA ARG A 109 8.26 12.97 4.80
C ARG A 109 8.77 11.70 5.48
N LEU A 110 8.66 10.56 4.79
CA LEU A 110 9.12 9.28 5.29
C LEU A 110 10.64 9.28 5.44
N LYS A 111 11.13 8.75 6.56
CA LYS A 111 12.56 8.47 6.76
C LYS A 111 12.77 6.99 6.49
N LEU A 112 13.43 6.70 5.37
CA LEU A 112 13.66 5.35 4.88
C LEU A 112 15.13 4.97 5.00
N SER A 113 15.39 3.71 5.36
CA SER A 113 16.66 3.06 5.05
C SER A 113 16.73 2.72 3.56
N PRO A 114 17.94 2.52 2.98
CA PRO A 114 18.11 2.17 1.57
C PRO A 114 17.33 0.92 1.13
N GLU A 115 17.13 -0.02 2.04
CA GLU A 115 16.38 -1.27 1.83
C GLU A 115 14.87 -1.16 2.07
N ASP A 116 14.35 0.01 2.46
CA ASP A 116 12.92 0.20 2.70
C ASP A 116 12.19 0.59 1.41
N ALA A 117 11.03 -0.02 1.18
CA ALA A 117 10.09 0.33 0.12
C ALA A 117 8.72 0.67 0.71
N THR A 118 7.93 1.48 0.00
CA THR A 118 6.56 1.81 0.42
C THR A 118 5.57 0.74 -0.05
N LEU A 119 4.52 0.50 0.74
CA LEU A 119 3.41 -0.37 0.40
C LEU A 119 2.09 0.33 0.76
N LEU A 120 1.10 0.27 -0.13
CA LEU A 120 -0.25 0.71 0.18
C LEU A 120 -1.09 -0.48 0.60
N ILE A 121 -1.89 -0.31 1.65
CA ILE A 121 -2.83 -1.30 2.15
C ILE A 121 -4.22 -0.67 2.17
N GLY A 122 -5.17 -1.23 1.42
CA GLY A 122 -6.55 -0.75 1.32
C GLY A 122 -7.53 -1.76 1.90
N PHE A 123 -8.55 -1.30 2.64
CA PHE A 123 -9.61 -2.14 3.19
C PHE A 123 -10.89 -1.34 3.49
N ASN A 124 -12.00 -2.06 3.68
CA ASN A 124 -13.33 -1.51 3.97
C ASN A 124 -13.71 -1.78 5.44
N LEU A 125 -14.37 -0.81 6.09
CA LEU A 125 -14.75 -0.84 7.52
C LEU A 125 -16.25 -0.78 7.77
#